data_AF-A0A945DW02-F1
#
_entry.id   AF-A0A945DW02-F1
#
_cell.length_a   1.000
_cell.length_b   1.000
_cell.length_c   1.000
_cell.angle_alpha   90.00
_cell.angle_beta   90.00
_cell.angle_gamma   90.00
#
_symmetry.space_group_name_H-M   'P 1'
#
loop_
_entity.id
_entity.type
_entity.pdbx_description
1 polymer ?
#
loop_
_entity_poly.entity_id
_entity_poly.type
_entity_poly.pdbx_seq_one_letter_code
_entity_poly.pdbx_strand_id
1 'polypeptide(L)'
;TFRLAFESQDGLYYVWRDGVLLTPDGIAKQAGTGANRFIVGDCCSGIVMTTVDLAHIRYDTTGAFSPPKISRRDAADFELVAGASDIFDGDALVNGWVNAGGATNFELGDGHLSMISSANNGWLQHDDDESAWEKGVADGGSWTAEISLRLANDEGNGLVIWGANGVERNILQVNTGNTQTLTGTVLDESDNTDRFHTFRLAFEAQAGLYYVWRDGVLLTPDGIAKQAGTGANRFIVGDCCSGIVMTTVDLGYISYDTTGAYSPGSLVAAPPTQDPTVAVAGNADGSITVTFEGALQSASSINGPWGNIDGVSPLVIQADDMKGSEFFRAEKQ
;
A
#
# COMPACT_ATOMS: atom_id res chain seq x y z
N THR A 1 -10.48 1.88 14.85
CA THR A 1 -10.92 3.00 13.99
C THR A 1 -12.40 3.25 14.16
N PHE A 2 -12.80 4.50 14.39
CA PHE A 2 -14.20 4.91 14.35
C PHE A 2 -14.46 5.68 13.05
N ARG A 3 -15.64 5.53 12.47
CA ARG A 3 -16.09 6.32 11.31
C ARG A 3 -17.50 6.83 11.56
N LEU A 4 -17.72 8.09 11.19
CA LEU A 4 -19.02 8.74 11.14
C LEU A 4 -19.21 9.24 9.71
N ALA A 5 -20.31 8.87 9.06
CA ALA A 5 -20.70 9.41 7.77
C ALA A 5 -22.10 10.04 7.88
N PHE A 6 -22.35 11.07 7.08
CA PHE A 6 -23.68 11.63 6.87
C PHE A 6 -24.06 11.42 5.41
N GLU A 7 -25.16 10.71 5.14
CA GLU A 7 -25.69 10.52 3.80
C GLU A 7 -26.76 11.57 3.53
N SER A 8 -26.55 12.36 2.47
CA SER A 8 -27.44 13.45 2.08
C SER A 8 -28.74 12.95 1.45
N GLN A 9 -28.73 11.76 0.85
CA GLN A 9 -29.89 11.18 0.16
C GLN A 9 -31.00 10.80 1.15
N ASP A 10 -30.64 10.19 2.28
CA ASP A 10 -31.59 9.77 3.32
C ASP A 10 -31.59 10.72 4.54
N GLY A 11 -30.58 11.57 4.68
CA GLY A 11 -30.43 12.49 5.80
C GLY A 11 -30.03 11.82 7.10
N LEU A 12 -29.41 10.63 7.03
CA LEU A 12 -29.04 9.81 8.18
C LEU A 12 -27.53 9.81 8.42
N TYR A 13 -27.17 9.55 9.68
CA TYR A 13 -25.79 9.32 10.09
C TYR A 13 -25.51 7.83 10.24
N TYR A 14 -24.35 7.41 9.78
CA TYR A 14 -23.90 6.03 9.89
C TYR A 14 -22.60 5.95 10.69
N VAL A 15 -22.51 4.98 11.60
CA VAL A 15 -21.38 4.82 12.50
C VAL A 15 -20.78 3.43 12.33
N TRP A 16 -19.46 3.40 12.15
CA TRP A 16 -18.69 2.16 12.16
C TRP A 16 -17.68 2.16 13.29
N ARG A 17 -17.41 0.96 13.79
CA ARG A 17 -16.26 0.67 14.64
C ARG A 17 -15.51 -0.49 14.03
N ASP A 18 -14.23 -0.27 13.78
CA ASP A 18 -13.30 -1.30 13.30
C ASP A 18 -13.83 -2.00 12.03
N GLY A 19 -14.49 -1.24 11.14
CA GLY A 19 -15.08 -1.73 9.90
C GLY A 19 -16.51 -2.27 10.01
N VAL A 20 -17.04 -2.50 11.23
CA VAL A 20 -18.39 -3.02 11.45
C VAL A 20 -19.41 -1.89 11.52
N LEU A 21 -20.46 -1.95 10.71
CA LEU A 21 -21.58 -0.99 10.75
C LEU A 21 -22.41 -1.22 12.02
N LEU A 22 -22.45 -0.22 12.90
CA LEU A 22 -23.18 -0.27 14.16
C LEU A 22 -24.64 0.21 14.02
N THR A 23 -24.93 0.97 12.96
CA THR A 23 -26.21 1.66 12.76
C THR A 23 -26.77 1.31 11.38
N PRO A 24 -27.21 0.06 11.16
CA PRO A 24 -27.67 -0.41 9.85
C PRO A 24 -28.87 0.38 9.32
N ASP A 25 -29.73 0.87 10.20
CA ASP A 25 -30.90 1.66 9.85
C ASP A 25 -30.63 3.18 9.84
N GLY A 26 -29.37 3.58 10.04
CA GLY A 26 -28.96 4.98 10.21
C GLY A 26 -29.44 5.61 11.53
N ILE A 27 -28.84 6.75 11.87
CA ILE A 27 -29.23 7.59 13.01
C ILE A 27 -29.78 8.90 12.45
N ALA A 28 -31.01 9.25 12.84
CA ALA A 28 -31.59 10.54 12.49
C ALA A 28 -30.85 11.70 13.20
N LYS A 29 -30.89 12.89 12.59
CA LYS A 29 -30.36 14.10 13.21
C LYS A 29 -30.94 14.30 14.62
N GLN A 30 -30.08 14.64 15.58
CA GLN A 30 -30.49 14.89 16.96
C GLN A 30 -31.04 16.32 17.14
N ALA A 31 -30.37 17.32 16.56
CA ALA A 31 -30.75 18.73 16.64
C ALA A 31 -30.17 19.52 15.44
N GLY A 32 -30.77 20.67 15.13
CA GLY A 32 -30.20 21.61 14.16
C GLY A 32 -29.04 22.40 14.77
N THR A 33 -27.98 22.63 13.99
CA THR A 33 -26.86 23.48 14.38
C THR A 33 -26.84 24.75 13.55
N GLY A 34 -26.42 25.88 14.14
CA GLY A 34 -26.20 27.13 13.40
C GLY A 34 -24.82 27.23 12.76
N ALA A 35 -24.00 26.18 12.85
CA ALA A 35 -22.63 26.15 12.37
C ALA A 35 -22.21 24.72 11.98
N ASN A 36 -21.34 24.62 10.98
CA ASN A 36 -20.71 23.37 10.57
C ASN A 36 -19.49 23.11 11.46
N ARG A 37 -19.52 22.01 12.23
CA ARG A 37 -18.45 21.64 13.16
C ARG A 37 -18.25 20.14 13.14
N PHE A 38 -17.00 19.71 13.21
CA PHE A 38 -16.62 18.35 13.59
C PHE A 38 -15.96 18.41 14.96
N ILE A 39 -16.44 17.61 15.91
CA ILE A 39 -16.00 17.65 17.30
C ILE A 39 -15.64 16.23 17.75
N VAL A 40 -14.43 16.05 18.27
CA VAL A 40 -13.98 14.83 18.95
C VAL A 40 -13.69 15.20 20.40
N GLY A 41 -14.55 14.76 21.32
CA GLY A 41 -14.46 15.08 22.75
C GLY A 41 -15.81 15.49 23.36
N ASP A 42 -15.76 16.06 24.56
CA ASP A 42 -16.96 16.49 25.26
C ASP A 42 -17.49 17.84 24.72
N CYS A 43 -18.46 17.77 23.82
CA CYS A 43 -19.17 18.93 23.30
C CYS A 43 -20.11 19.59 24.31
N CYS A 44 -20.51 18.84 25.34
CA CYS A 44 -21.81 18.98 25.96
C CYS A 44 -21.73 18.96 27.49
N SER A 45 -20.51 19.03 28.04
CA SER A 45 -20.18 19.12 29.47
C SER A 45 -20.71 17.94 30.31
N GLY A 46 -20.94 16.79 29.68
CA GLY A 46 -21.55 15.62 30.29
C GLY A 46 -20.61 14.41 30.38
N ILE A 47 -19.40 14.51 29.81
CA ILE A 47 -18.49 13.37 29.68
C ILE A 47 -17.19 13.69 30.42
N VAL A 48 -16.90 12.94 31.48
CA VAL A 48 -15.60 13.03 32.16
C VAL A 48 -14.54 12.42 31.25
N MET A 49 -13.68 13.27 30.69
CA MET A 49 -12.53 12.86 29.88
C MET A 49 -11.27 12.87 30.74
N THR A 50 -10.44 11.82 30.60
CA THR A 50 -9.08 11.78 31.14
C THR A 50 -8.08 11.92 29.99
N THR A 51 -7.39 10.85 29.62
CA THR A 51 -6.49 10.83 28.45
C THR A 51 -7.21 10.15 27.28
N VAL A 52 -7.11 10.76 26.09
CA VAL A 52 -7.55 10.17 24.83
C VAL A 52 -6.41 10.24 23.84
N ASP A 53 -5.86 9.08 23.48
CA ASP A 53 -4.80 8.98 22.48
C ASP A 53 -5.41 8.91 21.08
N LEU A 54 -5.14 9.92 20.26
CA LEU A 54 -5.61 10.01 18.88
C LEU A 54 -4.44 9.77 17.93
N ALA A 55 -4.48 8.64 17.22
CA ALA A 55 -3.46 8.34 16.21
C ALA A 55 -3.60 9.25 14.97
N HIS A 56 -4.82 9.49 14.49
CA HIS A 56 -5.11 10.41 13.40
C HIS A 56 -6.60 10.78 13.35
N ILE A 57 -6.90 11.89 12.68
CA ILE A 57 -8.25 12.28 12.25
C ILE A 57 -8.19 12.51 10.74
N ARG A 58 -9.13 11.92 10.00
CA ARG A 58 -9.31 12.12 8.55
C ARG A 58 -10.77 12.45 8.29
N TYR A 59 -11.03 13.34 7.34
CA TYR A 59 -12.38 13.70 6.92
C TYR A 59 -12.42 13.90 5.41
N ASP A 60 -13.57 13.59 4.81
CA ASP A 60 -13.90 13.87 3.42
C ASP A 60 -15.26 14.56 3.38
N THR A 61 -15.35 15.64 2.60
CA THR A 61 -16.57 16.45 2.43
C THR A 61 -17.11 16.39 1.01
N THR A 62 -16.50 15.59 0.13
CA THR A 62 -16.85 15.51 -1.30
C THR A 62 -17.95 14.48 -1.59
N GLY A 63 -18.29 13.63 -0.62
CA GLY A 63 -19.42 12.71 -0.67
C GLY A 63 -19.50 11.83 0.58
N ALA A 64 -20.66 11.23 0.83
CA ALA A 64 -20.78 10.20 1.86
C ALA A 64 -20.02 8.95 1.38
N PHE A 65 -18.87 8.70 1.98
CA PHE A 65 -18.17 7.43 1.82
C PHE A 65 -19.07 6.31 2.35
N SER A 66 -19.85 5.67 1.47
CA SER A 66 -20.23 4.28 1.70
C SER A 66 -18.92 3.51 1.72
N PRO A 67 -18.61 2.72 2.76
CA PRO A 67 -17.43 1.88 2.70
C PRO A 67 -17.50 1.10 1.39
N PRO A 68 -16.44 1.08 0.57
CA PRO A 68 -16.35 0.02 -0.42
C PRO A 68 -16.52 -1.28 0.38
N LYS A 69 -17.31 -2.24 -0.14
CA LYS A 69 -17.64 -3.50 0.55
C LYS A 69 -16.41 -4.42 0.67
N ILE A 70 -15.24 -3.84 0.89
CA ILE A 70 -13.98 -4.50 1.11
C ILE A 70 -14.06 -5.16 2.48
N SER A 71 -14.39 -6.43 2.45
CA SER A 71 -14.32 -7.28 3.64
C SER A 71 -12.88 -7.74 3.85
N ARG A 72 -12.56 -8.24 5.03
CA ARG A 72 -11.24 -8.78 5.32
C ARG A 72 -11.15 -10.22 4.84
N ARG A 73 -10.05 -10.59 4.18
CA ARG A 73 -9.74 -11.99 3.85
C ARG A 73 -8.24 -12.18 3.66
N ASP A 74 -7.68 -13.21 4.30
CA ASP A 74 -6.27 -13.55 4.14
C ASP A 74 -6.04 -14.21 2.79
N ALA A 75 -4.87 -13.98 2.19
CA ALA A 75 -4.55 -14.54 0.88
C ALA A 75 -4.48 -16.07 0.90
N ALA A 76 -4.16 -16.68 2.04
CA ALA A 76 -4.20 -18.13 2.22
C ALA A 76 -5.62 -18.73 2.10
N ASP A 77 -6.66 -17.91 2.22
CA ASP A 77 -8.07 -18.32 2.10
C ASP A 77 -8.68 -17.94 0.74
N PHE A 78 -7.86 -17.52 -0.22
CA PHE A 78 -8.29 -17.16 -1.57
C PHE A 78 -8.59 -18.39 -2.43
N GLU A 79 -9.37 -18.19 -3.48
CA GLU A 79 -9.73 -19.20 -4.48
C GLU A 79 -8.48 -19.87 -5.09
N LEU A 80 -7.49 -19.07 -5.48
CA LEU A 80 -6.18 -19.55 -5.91
C LEU A 80 -5.11 -19.12 -4.91
N VAL A 81 -4.27 -20.08 -4.50
CA VAL A 81 -3.01 -19.86 -3.80
C VAL A 81 -1.93 -20.66 -4.52
N ALA A 82 -1.00 -19.98 -5.17
CA ALA A 82 0.09 -20.59 -5.92
C ALA A 82 1.45 -20.12 -5.38
N GLY A 83 2.18 -21.05 -4.77
CA GLY A 83 3.59 -20.85 -4.46
C GLY A 83 4.47 -21.04 -5.70
N ALA A 84 5.78 -20.85 -5.54
CA ALA A 84 6.74 -20.96 -6.65
C ALA A 84 6.61 -22.26 -7.46
N SER A 85 6.53 -23.41 -6.79
CA SER A 85 6.41 -24.72 -7.43
C SER A 85 5.04 -25.00 -8.06
N ASP A 86 4.01 -24.22 -7.69
CA ASP A 86 2.69 -24.30 -8.31
C ASP A 86 2.65 -23.49 -9.61
N ILE A 87 3.62 -22.61 -9.84
CA ILE A 87 3.77 -21.80 -11.05
C ILE A 87 4.76 -22.45 -12.02
N PHE A 88 5.90 -22.94 -11.52
CA PHE A 88 6.98 -23.53 -12.31
C PHE A 88 7.54 -24.77 -11.60
N ASP A 89 7.59 -25.91 -12.28
CA ASP A 89 7.99 -27.20 -11.67
C ASP A 89 9.49 -27.49 -11.71
N GLY A 90 10.28 -26.55 -12.25
CA GLY A 90 11.72 -26.69 -12.50
C GLY A 90 12.05 -26.87 -13.98
N ASP A 91 11.10 -27.34 -14.79
CA ASP A 91 11.27 -27.57 -16.22
C ASP A 91 10.29 -26.72 -17.06
N ALA A 92 9.05 -26.57 -16.61
CA ALA A 92 7.99 -25.86 -17.34
C ALA A 92 7.07 -25.06 -16.41
N LEU A 93 6.40 -24.06 -16.98
CA LEU A 93 5.26 -23.42 -16.33
C LEU A 93 4.10 -24.42 -16.28
N VAL A 94 3.42 -24.49 -15.14
CA VAL A 94 2.39 -25.49 -14.85
C VAL A 94 1.09 -24.83 -14.36
N ASN A 95 0.04 -25.62 -14.15
CA ASN A 95 -1.24 -25.16 -13.56
C ASN A 95 -1.89 -23.96 -14.27
N GLY A 96 -1.79 -23.90 -15.61
CA GLY A 96 -2.41 -22.84 -16.41
C GLY A 96 -1.62 -21.52 -16.43
N TRP A 97 -0.39 -21.51 -15.89
CA TRP A 97 0.52 -20.39 -16.03
C TRP A 97 1.27 -20.45 -17.37
N VAL A 98 1.38 -19.32 -18.05
CA VAL A 98 2.10 -19.22 -19.33
C VAL A 98 2.97 -17.96 -19.39
N ASN A 99 4.07 -18.02 -20.12
CA ASN A 99 4.86 -16.85 -20.50
C ASN A 99 4.28 -16.24 -21.78
N ALA A 100 4.12 -14.93 -21.80
CA ALA A 100 3.64 -14.19 -22.96
C ALA A 100 4.43 -12.90 -23.17
N GLY A 101 4.26 -12.35 -24.38
CA GLY A 101 5.06 -11.24 -24.88
C GLY A 101 6.43 -11.70 -25.36
N GLY A 102 7.47 -11.24 -24.70
CA GLY A 102 8.87 -11.58 -24.88
C GLY A 102 9.32 -12.71 -23.96
N ALA A 103 10.45 -13.32 -24.29
CA ALA A 103 11.00 -14.44 -23.53
C ALA A 103 11.41 -14.01 -22.11
N THR A 104 10.85 -14.69 -21.12
CA THR A 104 11.26 -14.60 -19.71
C THR A 104 11.80 -15.97 -19.29
N ASN A 105 12.96 -16.00 -18.65
CA ASN A 105 13.50 -17.22 -18.08
C ASN A 105 12.97 -17.39 -16.65
N PHE A 106 12.77 -18.65 -16.26
CA PHE A 106 12.21 -19.03 -14.96
C PHE A 106 13.18 -19.97 -14.25
N GLU A 107 13.54 -19.64 -13.02
CA GLU A 107 14.42 -20.45 -12.19
C GLU A 107 13.79 -20.65 -10.82
N LEU A 108 13.68 -21.92 -10.40
CA LEU A 108 13.14 -22.25 -9.08
C LEU A 108 14.25 -22.12 -8.03
N GLY A 109 14.02 -21.24 -7.05
CA GLY A 109 14.85 -21.09 -5.86
C GLY A 109 14.24 -21.77 -4.63
N ASP A 110 14.89 -21.62 -3.48
CA ASP A 110 14.33 -22.08 -2.21
C ASP A 110 13.15 -21.18 -1.80
N GLY A 111 11.92 -21.69 -2.00
CA GLY A 111 10.68 -21.00 -1.65
C GLY A 111 10.27 -19.83 -2.54
N HIS A 112 10.91 -19.62 -3.70
CA HIS A 112 10.55 -18.57 -4.66
C HIS A 112 10.82 -18.97 -6.11
N LEU A 113 10.20 -18.25 -7.04
CA LEU A 113 10.41 -18.36 -8.48
C LEU A 113 11.05 -17.07 -8.98
N SER A 114 12.26 -17.16 -9.54
CA SER A 114 12.90 -16.01 -10.18
C SER A 114 12.41 -15.90 -11.63
N MET A 115 11.83 -14.75 -11.95
CA MET A 115 11.55 -14.31 -13.31
C MET A 115 12.72 -13.45 -13.78
N ILE A 116 13.44 -13.90 -14.79
CA ILE A 116 14.66 -13.25 -15.29
C ILE A 116 14.39 -12.82 -16.73
N SER A 117 14.39 -11.52 -16.99
CA SER A 117 14.24 -10.99 -18.33
C SER A 117 15.50 -10.25 -18.78
N SER A 118 15.94 -10.55 -20.00
CA SER A 118 17.05 -9.84 -20.67
C SER A 118 16.55 -8.85 -21.72
N ALA A 119 15.24 -8.73 -21.89
CA ALA A 119 14.58 -7.87 -22.84
C ALA A 119 13.26 -7.33 -22.26
N ASN A 120 12.77 -6.23 -22.80
CA ASN A 120 11.47 -5.70 -22.42
C ASN A 120 10.35 -6.61 -22.96
N ASN A 121 9.15 -6.42 -22.39
CA ASN A 121 7.88 -6.96 -22.84
C ASN A 121 7.64 -8.44 -22.49
N GLY A 122 8.20 -9.00 -21.42
CA GLY A 122 7.98 -10.39 -20.99
C GLY A 122 7.24 -10.51 -19.65
N TRP A 123 6.27 -11.42 -19.56
CA TRP A 123 5.46 -11.60 -18.36
C TRP A 123 4.89 -13.01 -18.19
N LEU A 124 4.41 -13.29 -16.97
CA LEU A 124 3.63 -14.45 -16.58
C LEU A 124 2.14 -14.09 -16.63
N GLN A 125 1.27 -14.97 -17.13
CA GLN A 125 -0.17 -14.70 -17.18
C GLN A 125 -1.08 -15.92 -17.01
N HIS A 126 -2.34 -15.62 -16.70
CA HIS A 126 -3.51 -16.43 -17.06
C HIS A 126 -4.23 -15.78 -18.25
N ASP A 127 -4.37 -16.54 -19.34
CA ASP A 127 -4.94 -16.13 -20.63
C ASP A 127 -5.14 -17.37 -21.53
N ASP A 128 -5.77 -18.41 -20.98
CA ASP A 128 -5.99 -19.69 -21.67
C ASP A 128 -7.48 -20.01 -21.86
N ASP A 129 -8.37 -19.04 -21.61
CA ASP A 129 -9.83 -19.15 -21.56
C ASP A 129 -10.36 -20.18 -20.53
N GLU A 130 -9.47 -20.78 -19.72
CA GLU A 130 -9.80 -21.87 -18.81
C GLU A 130 -9.56 -21.52 -17.34
N SER A 131 -8.67 -20.56 -17.05
CA SER A 131 -8.27 -20.21 -15.68
C SER A 131 -9.44 -19.77 -14.79
N ALA A 132 -9.28 -19.99 -13.48
CA ALA A 132 -10.24 -19.51 -12.47
C ALA A 132 -10.39 -17.99 -12.53
N TRP A 133 -9.29 -17.28 -12.77
CA TRP A 133 -9.31 -15.84 -12.99
C TRP A 133 -10.25 -15.45 -14.14
N GLU A 134 -10.00 -15.98 -15.35
CA GLU A 134 -10.73 -15.59 -16.56
C GLU A 134 -12.24 -15.80 -16.45
N LYS A 135 -12.65 -16.92 -15.85
CA LYS A 135 -14.06 -17.26 -15.62
C LYS A 135 -14.67 -16.43 -14.51
N GLY A 136 -13.95 -16.20 -13.43
CA GLY A 136 -14.45 -15.51 -12.24
C GLY A 136 -14.71 -14.02 -12.46
N VAL A 137 -13.87 -13.37 -13.28
CA VAL A 137 -14.00 -11.93 -13.56
C VAL A 137 -14.91 -11.60 -14.75
N ALA A 138 -15.34 -12.60 -15.53
CA ALA A 138 -16.04 -12.42 -16.81
C ALA A 138 -17.35 -11.62 -16.70
N ASP A 139 -18.04 -11.71 -15.56
CA ASP A 139 -19.29 -10.99 -15.30
C ASP A 139 -19.07 -9.56 -14.76
N GLY A 140 -17.81 -9.09 -14.71
CA GLY A 140 -17.45 -7.77 -14.19
C GLY A 140 -17.55 -7.64 -12.67
N GLY A 141 -17.57 -8.77 -11.96
CA GLY A 141 -17.60 -8.83 -10.50
C GLY A 141 -16.34 -8.26 -9.83
N SER A 142 -16.45 -8.02 -8.53
CA SER A 142 -15.32 -7.60 -7.68
C SER A 142 -14.28 -8.72 -7.57
N TRP A 143 -13.00 -8.37 -7.53
CA TRP A 143 -11.91 -9.34 -7.43
C TRP A 143 -10.76 -8.80 -6.58
N THR A 144 -9.88 -9.70 -6.13
CA THR A 144 -8.66 -9.37 -5.37
C THR A 144 -7.51 -10.25 -5.81
N ALA A 145 -6.33 -9.66 -6.02
CA ALA A 145 -5.06 -10.37 -6.21
C ALA A 145 -4.04 -9.90 -5.18
N GLU A 146 -3.24 -10.82 -4.63
CA GLU A 146 -2.08 -10.53 -3.80
C GLU A 146 -0.86 -11.28 -4.33
N ILE A 147 0.26 -10.56 -4.42
CA ILE A 147 1.53 -11.09 -4.91
C ILE A 147 2.58 -10.80 -3.85
N SER A 148 3.37 -11.80 -3.49
CA SER A 148 4.61 -11.60 -2.73
C SER A 148 5.78 -11.58 -3.69
N LEU A 149 6.54 -10.48 -3.70
CA LEU A 149 7.68 -10.32 -4.61
C LEU A 149 8.83 -9.52 -4.00
N ARG A 150 10.02 -9.70 -4.58
CA ARG A 150 11.25 -8.92 -4.33
C ARG A 150 11.89 -8.58 -5.67
N LEU A 151 12.36 -7.35 -5.84
CA LEU A 151 13.12 -6.96 -7.03
C LEU A 151 14.63 -7.09 -6.77
N ALA A 152 15.39 -7.51 -7.79
CA ALA A 152 16.83 -7.31 -7.76
C ALA A 152 17.16 -5.81 -7.75
N ASN A 153 18.21 -5.42 -7.02
CA ASN A 153 18.66 -4.03 -6.91
C ASN A 153 19.47 -3.58 -8.14
N ASP A 154 18.86 -3.73 -9.30
CA ASP A 154 19.39 -3.25 -10.57
C ASP A 154 18.75 -1.89 -10.91
N GLU A 155 19.53 -1.02 -11.56
CA GLU A 155 19.06 0.30 -11.95
C GLU A 155 17.84 0.21 -12.89
N GLY A 156 16.74 0.83 -12.47
CA GLY A 156 15.50 0.88 -13.25
C GLY A 156 14.67 -0.40 -13.25
N ASN A 157 15.04 -1.42 -12.46
CA ASN A 157 14.28 -2.67 -12.38
C ASN A 157 12.85 -2.42 -11.87
N GLY A 158 11.88 -3.07 -12.52
CA GLY A 158 10.47 -2.93 -12.23
C GLY A 158 9.64 -4.01 -12.88
N LEU A 159 8.40 -4.15 -12.40
CA LEU A 159 7.35 -4.93 -13.05
C LEU A 159 6.00 -4.25 -12.91
N VAL A 160 4.98 -4.81 -13.57
CA VAL A 160 3.59 -4.50 -13.27
C VAL A 160 2.80 -5.71 -12.81
N ILE A 161 1.79 -5.42 -11.98
CA ILE A 161 0.68 -6.31 -11.65
C ILE A 161 -0.55 -5.73 -12.34
N TRP A 162 -1.19 -6.56 -13.16
CA TRP A 162 -2.27 -6.16 -14.04
C TRP A 162 -3.44 -7.12 -13.87
N GLY A 163 -4.63 -6.57 -13.66
CA GLY A 163 -5.86 -7.34 -13.57
C GLY A 163 -6.95 -6.69 -14.42
N ALA A 164 -7.70 -7.52 -15.15
CA ALA A 164 -8.84 -7.07 -15.95
C ALA A 164 -10.02 -8.03 -15.93
N ASN A 165 -11.19 -7.46 -16.21
CA ASN A 165 -12.49 -8.12 -16.16
C ASN A 165 -13.26 -8.05 -17.49
N GLY A 166 -12.56 -7.94 -18.63
CA GLY A 166 -13.20 -7.95 -19.94
C GLY A 166 -13.90 -6.65 -20.33
N VAL A 167 -13.96 -5.67 -19.42
CA VAL A 167 -14.45 -4.31 -19.67
C VAL A 167 -13.37 -3.28 -19.36
N GLU A 168 -12.66 -3.47 -18.26
CA GLU A 168 -11.68 -2.54 -17.76
C GLU A 168 -10.54 -3.24 -17.00
N ARG A 169 -9.50 -2.44 -16.72
CA ARG A 169 -8.30 -2.89 -16.04
C ARG A 169 -7.71 -1.82 -15.15
N ASN A 170 -6.90 -2.27 -14.20
CA ASN A 170 -5.91 -1.42 -13.53
C ASN A 170 -4.54 -2.10 -13.55
N ILE A 171 -3.50 -1.27 -13.42
CA ILE A 171 -2.09 -1.68 -13.54
C ILE A 171 -1.31 -0.97 -12.44
N LEU A 172 -0.84 -1.76 -11.48
CA LEU A 172 0.09 -1.32 -10.45
C LEU A 172 1.51 -1.55 -10.96
N GLN A 173 2.35 -0.51 -10.93
CA GLN A 173 3.77 -0.62 -11.24
C GLN A 173 4.56 -0.65 -9.92
N VAL A 174 5.46 -1.62 -9.81
CA VAL A 174 6.39 -1.76 -8.68
C VAL A 174 7.80 -1.60 -9.22
N ASN A 175 8.50 -0.59 -8.75
CA ASN A 175 9.90 -0.31 -9.08
C ASN A 175 10.78 -0.58 -7.86
N THR A 176 12.10 -0.61 -8.03
CA THR A 176 13.04 -0.82 -6.90
C THR A 176 12.82 0.16 -5.75
N GLY A 177 12.62 1.45 -6.05
CA GLY A 177 12.49 2.50 -5.03
C GLY A 177 11.09 3.10 -4.83
N ASN A 178 10.07 2.63 -5.55
CA ASN A 178 8.70 3.12 -5.36
C ASN A 178 7.63 2.15 -5.88
N THR A 179 6.40 2.40 -5.44
CA THR A 179 5.17 1.81 -5.97
C THR A 179 4.32 2.92 -6.57
N GLN A 180 3.84 2.74 -7.80
CA GLN A 180 3.10 3.79 -8.51
C GLN A 180 2.01 3.22 -9.42
N THR A 181 1.07 4.06 -9.82
CA THR A 181 0.19 3.75 -10.97
C THR A 181 1.00 3.74 -12.26
N LEU A 182 0.58 2.99 -13.29
CA LEU A 182 1.25 3.02 -14.60
C LEU A 182 1.30 4.43 -15.23
N THR A 183 0.40 5.34 -14.85
CA THR A 183 0.40 6.73 -15.28
C THR A 183 1.42 7.62 -14.56
N GLY A 184 2.18 7.08 -13.60
CA GLY A 184 3.27 7.77 -12.90
C GLY A 184 2.88 8.44 -11.59
N THR A 185 1.65 8.28 -11.09
CA THR A 185 1.29 8.73 -9.73
C THR A 185 1.94 7.80 -8.71
N VAL A 186 2.93 8.32 -7.98
CA VAL A 186 3.61 7.62 -6.87
C VAL A 186 2.62 7.43 -5.71
N LEU A 187 2.53 6.19 -5.23
CA LEU A 187 1.66 5.77 -4.13
C LEU A 187 2.45 5.49 -2.84
N ASP A 188 3.70 5.07 -2.97
CA ASP A 188 4.62 4.76 -1.87
C ASP A 188 6.07 4.83 -2.38
N GLU A 189 7.00 5.32 -1.56
CA GLU A 189 8.43 5.51 -1.90
C GLU A 189 9.34 4.51 -1.16
N SER A 190 8.78 3.39 -0.69
CA SER A 190 9.55 2.38 0.02
C SER A 190 10.38 1.53 -0.94
N ASP A 191 11.54 1.07 -0.45
CA ASP A 191 12.41 0.10 -1.12
C ASP A 191 11.69 -1.25 -1.28
N ASN A 192 11.86 -1.87 -2.45
CA ASN A 192 11.29 -3.17 -2.81
C ASN A 192 12.37 -4.23 -3.13
N THR A 193 13.62 -3.96 -2.74
CA THR A 193 14.79 -4.83 -2.97
C THR A 193 15.32 -5.52 -1.71
N ASP A 194 14.99 -5.00 -0.52
CA ASP A 194 15.52 -5.48 0.77
C ASP A 194 14.94 -6.84 1.20
N ARG A 195 13.68 -7.11 0.88
CA ARG A 195 13.00 -8.39 1.17
C ARG A 195 11.81 -8.64 0.24
N PHE A 196 11.12 -9.75 0.47
CA PHE A 196 9.79 -9.96 -0.11
C PHE A 196 8.79 -9.00 0.53
N HIS A 197 8.05 -8.29 -0.31
CA HIS A 197 6.90 -7.47 0.06
C HIS A 197 5.64 -8.07 -0.53
N THR A 198 4.51 -7.77 0.10
CA THR A 198 3.19 -8.15 -0.41
C THR A 198 2.52 -6.95 -1.05
N PHE A 199 1.99 -7.14 -2.26
CA PHE A 199 1.19 -6.15 -2.96
C PHE A 199 -0.18 -6.74 -3.22
N ARG A 200 -1.22 -6.05 -2.76
CA ARG A 200 -2.60 -6.45 -2.99
C ARG A 200 -3.31 -5.42 -3.84
N LEU A 201 -3.99 -5.87 -4.88
CA LEU A 201 -4.87 -5.06 -5.73
C LEU A 201 -6.28 -5.65 -5.66
N ALA A 202 -7.27 -4.83 -5.31
CA ALA A 202 -8.68 -5.23 -5.29
C ALA A 202 -9.52 -4.29 -6.14
N PHE A 203 -10.44 -4.83 -6.94
CA PHE A 203 -11.46 -4.09 -7.66
C PHE A 203 -12.81 -4.26 -6.95
N GLU A 204 -13.44 -3.15 -6.58
CA GLU A 204 -14.80 -3.15 -6.01
C GLU A 204 -15.79 -2.67 -7.08
N ALA A 205 -16.59 -3.61 -7.58
CA ALA A 205 -17.43 -3.41 -8.76
C ALA A 205 -18.62 -2.48 -8.54
N GLN A 206 -19.10 -2.31 -7.30
CA GLN A 206 -20.23 -1.42 -7.02
C GLN A 206 -19.80 0.05 -7.08
N ALA A 207 -18.61 0.36 -6.59
CA ALA A 207 -18.00 1.69 -6.65
C ALA A 207 -17.25 1.91 -7.98
N GLY A 208 -16.81 0.85 -8.64
CA GLY A 208 -15.95 0.94 -9.83
C GLY A 208 -14.55 1.46 -9.49
N LEU A 209 -14.04 1.11 -8.30
CA LEU A 209 -12.80 1.62 -7.75
C LEU A 209 -11.81 0.51 -7.44
N TYR A 210 -10.52 0.82 -7.59
CA TYR A 210 -9.41 -0.07 -7.28
C TYR A 210 -8.72 0.36 -6.00
N TYR A 211 -8.34 -0.62 -5.20
CA TYR A 211 -7.67 -0.42 -3.92
C TYR A 211 -6.34 -1.17 -3.90
N VAL A 212 -5.30 -0.51 -3.43
CA VAL A 212 -3.93 -1.03 -3.42
C VAL A 212 -3.40 -1.07 -2.00
N TRP A 213 -2.82 -2.20 -1.61
CA TRP A 213 -2.06 -2.33 -0.39
C TRP A 213 -0.63 -2.77 -0.66
N ARG A 214 0.29 -2.31 0.18
CA ARG A 214 1.65 -2.84 0.31
C ARG A 214 1.86 -3.28 1.75
N ASP A 215 2.28 -4.51 2.00
CA ASP A 215 2.55 -5.02 3.37
C ASP A 215 1.39 -4.75 4.35
N GLY A 216 0.14 -4.96 3.91
CA GLY A 216 -1.06 -4.72 4.72
C GLY A 216 -1.56 -3.27 4.76
N VAL A 217 -0.83 -2.34 4.14
CA VAL A 217 -1.04 -0.89 4.25
C VAL A 217 -1.80 -0.37 3.06
N LEU A 218 -2.95 0.28 3.28
CA LEU A 218 -3.74 0.87 2.19
C LEU A 218 -3.06 2.13 1.64
N LEU A 219 -2.67 2.07 0.35
CA LEU A 219 -2.04 3.16 -0.38
C LEU A 219 -3.05 4.09 -1.07
N THR A 220 -4.24 3.57 -1.40
CA THR A 220 -5.29 4.33 -2.10
C THR A 220 -6.55 4.44 -1.23
N PRO A 221 -6.55 5.31 -0.20
CA PRO A 221 -7.65 5.40 0.77
C PRO A 221 -9.00 5.75 0.14
N ASP A 222 -8.98 6.53 -0.94
CA ASP A 222 -10.18 6.97 -1.66
C ASP A 222 -10.52 6.05 -2.85
N GLY A 223 -9.71 5.01 -3.07
CA GLY A 223 -9.72 4.22 -4.30
C GLY A 223 -9.14 4.99 -5.50
N ILE A 224 -8.78 4.27 -6.55
CA ILE A 224 -8.37 4.85 -7.83
C ILE A 224 -9.30 4.37 -8.94
N ALA A 225 -9.54 5.23 -9.93
CA ALA A 225 -10.31 4.86 -11.12
C ALA A 225 -9.55 3.83 -11.96
N LYS A 226 -10.26 3.18 -12.88
CA LYS A 226 -9.65 2.31 -13.89
C LYS A 226 -8.52 3.00 -14.65
N GLN A 227 -7.51 2.22 -15.02
CA GLN A 227 -6.41 2.71 -15.87
C GLN A 227 -6.87 2.85 -17.32
N ALA A 228 -7.60 1.84 -17.84
CA ALA A 228 -8.14 1.85 -19.21
C ALA A 228 -9.22 0.77 -19.41
N GLY A 229 -9.93 0.84 -20.54
CA GLY A 229 -10.81 -0.23 -21.01
C GLY A 229 -10.05 -1.39 -21.67
N THR A 230 -10.61 -2.59 -21.62
CA THR A 230 -10.11 -3.78 -22.33
C THR A 230 -11.25 -4.75 -22.63
N GLY A 231 -11.05 -5.67 -23.57
CA GLY A 231 -11.98 -6.77 -23.86
C GLY A 231 -11.54 -8.12 -23.30
N ALA A 232 -10.45 -8.16 -22.52
CA ALA A 232 -9.81 -9.40 -22.06
C ALA A 232 -9.94 -9.58 -20.54
N ASN A 233 -10.10 -10.84 -20.10
CA ASN A 233 -10.21 -11.25 -18.70
C ASN A 233 -8.85 -11.75 -18.16
N ARG A 234 -7.77 -10.99 -18.32
CA ARG A 234 -6.41 -11.51 -18.03
C ARG A 234 -5.94 -11.20 -16.60
N PHE A 235 -4.93 -11.94 -16.17
CA PHE A 235 -4.11 -11.59 -15.02
C PHE A 235 -2.65 -11.67 -15.45
N ILE A 236 -1.88 -10.61 -15.21
CA ILE A 236 -0.49 -10.51 -15.67
C ILE A 236 0.42 -10.03 -14.53
N VAL A 237 1.58 -10.68 -14.41
CA VAL A 237 2.71 -10.26 -13.56
C VAL A 237 3.97 -10.23 -14.42
N GLY A 238 4.58 -9.05 -14.58
CA GLY A 238 5.79 -8.86 -15.40
C GLY A 238 5.80 -7.53 -16.15
N ASP A 239 6.59 -7.40 -17.22
CA ASP A 239 6.57 -6.19 -18.08
C ASP A 239 5.61 -6.39 -19.26
N CYS A 240 4.35 -5.96 -19.12
CA CYS A 240 3.40 -5.95 -20.24
C CYS A 240 3.40 -4.65 -21.05
N CYS A 241 4.26 -3.69 -20.72
CA CYS A 241 4.16 -2.30 -21.17
C CYS A 241 5.30 -1.86 -22.07
N SER A 242 6.31 -2.71 -22.30
CA SER A 242 7.53 -2.45 -23.12
C SER A 242 8.42 -1.29 -22.67
N GLY A 243 7.93 -0.41 -21.79
CA GLY A 243 8.64 0.74 -21.25
C GLY A 243 9.22 0.52 -19.86
N ILE A 244 9.09 -0.69 -19.30
CA ILE A 244 9.61 -1.04 -17.99
C ILE A 244 10.86 -1.89 -18.22
N VAL A 245 11.96 -1.53 -17.57
CA VAL A 245 13.14 -2.41 -17.53
C VAL A 245 12.86 -3.43 -16.45
N MET A 246 12.62 -4.68 -16.84
CA MET A 246 12.51 -5.80 -15.90
C MET A 246 13.77 -6.64 -16.02
N THR A 247 14.54 -6.74 -14.93
CA THR A 247 15.70 -7.65 -14.84
C THR A 247 15.29 -8.93 -14.12
N THR A 248 15.70 -9.12 -12.86
CA THR A 248 15.28 -10.25 -12.02
C THR A 248 14.21 -9.78 -11.03
N VAL A 249 13.12 -10.53 -10.98
CA VAL A 249 12.05 -10.40 -9.99
C VAL A 249 11.83 -11.76 -9.37
N ASP A 250 11.92 -11.84 -8.05
CA ASP A 250 11.60 -13.06 -7.31
C ASP A 250 10.14 -13.03 -6.86
N LEU A 251 9.40 -14.09 -7.16
CA LEU A 251 8.03 -14.29 -6.70
C LEU A 251 8.01 -15.32 -5.58
N GLY A 252 7.52 -14.92 -4.40
CA GLY A 252 7.26 -15.84 -3.30
C GLY A 252 5.96 -16.61 -3.53
N TYR A 253 4.89 -15.90 -3.87
CA TYR A 253 3.60 -16.48 -4.24
C TYR A 253 2.75 -15.50 -5.06
N ILE A 254 1.76 -16.07 -5.75
CA ILE A 254 0.63 -15.35 -6.32
C ILE A 254 -0.65 -15.97 -5.74
N SER A 255 -1.59 -15.13 -5.32
CA SER A 255 -2.92 -15.57 -4.87
C SER A 255 -3.99 -14.63 -5.38
N TYR A 256 -5.17 -15.15 -5.71
CA TYR A 256 -6.30 -14.31 -6.08
C TYR A 256 -7.64 -14.94 -5.73
N ASP A 257 -8.64 -14.07 -5.59
CA ASP A 257 -10.03 -14.44 -5.36
C ASP A 257 -10.94 -13.57 -6.22
N THR A 258 -11.75 -14.21 -7.05
CA THR A 258 -12.65 -13.54 -8.00
C THR A 258 -14.04 -13.28 -7.45
N THR A 259 -14.27 -13.59 -6.17
CA THR A 259 -15.60 -13.52 -5.54
C THR A 259 -15.83 -12.21 -4.77
N GLY A 260 -14.81 -11.38 -4.63
CA GLY A 260 -14.93 -10.12 -3.90
C GLY A 260 -13.69 -9.25 -3.88
N ALA A 261 -13.90 -8.01 -3.44
CA ALA A 261 -12.84 -7.08 -3.06
C ALA A 261 -12.50 -7.31 -1.58
N TYR A 262 -11.23 -7.58 -1.28
CA TYR A 262 -10.79 -7.95 0.06
C TYR A 262 -9.58 -7.16 0.52
N SER A 263 -9.63 -6.67 1.75
CA SER A 263 -8.49 -6.09 2.45
C SER A 263 -7.66 -7.20 3.13
N PRO A 264 -6.35 -6.98 3.34
CA PRO A 264 -5.49 -7.93 4.06
C PRO A 264 -6.01 -8.28 5.45
N GLY A 265 -5.84 -9.56 5.84
CA GLY A 265 -6.26 -10.08 7.16
C GLY A 265 -5.51 -9.45 8.33
N SER A 266 -4.29 -8.99 8.08
CA SER A 266 -3.55 -8.11 8.97
C SER A 266 -3.38 -6.75 8.31
N LEU A 267 -4.24 -5.81 8.67
CA LEU A 267 -3.97 -4.40 8.37
C LEU A 267 -2.85 -3.97 9.31
N VAL A 268 -1.61 -3.99 8.82
CA VAL A 268 -0.60 -3.15 9.43
C VAL A 268 -1.07 -1.72 9.16
N ALA A 269 -1.19 -0.89 10.20
CA ALA A 269 -1.31 0.54 9.95
C ALA A 269 -0.20 0.91 8.95
N ALA A 270 -0.48 1.83 8.02
CA ALA A 270 0.57 2.39 7.17
C ALA A 270 1.82 2.52 8.00
N PRO A 271 2.97 1.98 7.54
CA PRO A 271 4.16 2.18 8.34
C PRO A 271 4.15 3.70 8.53
N PRO A 272 4.32 4.22 9.76
CA PRO A 272 4.79 5.59 9.78
C PRO A 272 5.91 5.60 8.74
N THR A 273 5.87 6.52 7.78
CA THR A 273 7.12 6.87 7.12
C THR A 273 8.03 7.06 8.30
N GLN A 274 8.93 6.10 8.55
CA GLN A 274 9.81 6.21 9.70
C GLN A 274 10.88 7.17 9.19
N ASP A 275 10.40 8.40 8.95
CA ASP A 275 11.19 9.58 8.85
C ASP A 275 12.01 9.51 10.13
N PRO A 276 13.33 9.39 10.00
CA PRO A 276 14.18 9.17 11.15
C PRO A 276 13.86 10.25 12.18
N THR A 277 13.41 9.82 13.36
CA THR A 277 12.97 10.79 14.36
C THR A 277 14.17 11.52 14.93
N VAL A 278 13.99 12.80 15.27
CA VAL A 278 14.96 13.55 16.08
C VAL A 278 14.19 14.32 17.15
N ALA A 279 14.57 14.13 18.41
CA ALA A 279 13.99 14.80 19.56
C ALA A 279 15.08 15.49 20.37
N VAL A 280 14.83 16.73 20.78
CA VAL A 280 15.78 17.56 21.53
C VAL A 280 15.14 17.94 22.86
N ALA A 281 15.82 17.64 23.96
CA ALA A 281 15.40 18.00 25.32
C ALA A 281 16.50 18.79 26.03
N GLY A 282 16.18 19.98 26.55
CA GLY A 282 17.08 20.72 27.43
C GLY A 282 17.02 20.19 28.86
N ASN A 283 18.17 20.04 29.50
CA ASN A 283 18.30 19.53 30.87
C ASN A 283 18.53 20.68 31.87
N ALA A 284 18.20 20.43 33.13
CA ALA A 284 18.34 21.42 34.20
C ALA A 284 19.80 21.80 34.50
N ASP A 285 20.77 20.99 34.07
CA ASP A 285 22.21 21.22 34.24
C ASP A 285 22.84 22.02 33.08
N GLY A 286 22.05 22.46 32.10
CA GLY A 286 22.53 23.22 30.94
C GLY A 286 22.97 22.36 29.75
N SER A 287 22.89 21.03 29.86
CA SER A 287 23.09 20.14 28.72
C SER A 287 21.83 19.99 27.87
N ILE A 288 22.00 19.44 26.67
CA ILE A 288 20.93 19.09 25.74
C ILE A 288 21.05 17.61 25.40
N THR A 289 19.94 16.90 25.41
CA THR A 289 19.83 15.50 24.99
C THR A 289 19.14 15.42 23.64
N VAL A 290 19.84 14.83 22.66
CA VAL A 290 19.34 14.58 21.30
C VAL A 290 19.10 13.08 21.13
N THR A 291 17.84 12.69 20.99
CA THR A 291 17.46 11.31 20.66
C THR A 291 17.17 11.24 19.16
N PHE A 292 17.70 10.23 18.46
CA PHE A 292 17.55 10.12 17.02
C PHE A 292 17.61 8.67 16.53
N GLU A 293 16.94 8.38 15.42
CA GLU A 293 17.04 7.12 14.68
C GLU A 293 17.99 7.30 13.47
N GLY A 294 18.82 6.29 13.17
CA GLY A 294 19.79 6.37 12.07
C GLY A 294 21.03 7.20 12.38
N ALA A 295 21.51 8.01 11.44
CA ALA A 295 22.66 8.89 11.60
C ALA A 295 22.25 10.34 11.89
N LEU A 296 22.88 10.98 12.87
CA LEU A 296 22.71 12.41 13.09
C LEU A 296 23.66 13.20 12.17
N GLN A 297 23.14 14.22 11.49
CA GLN A 297 23.92 15.09 10.61
C GLN A 297 23.77 16.55 11.00
N SER A 298 24.79 17.36 10.72
CA SER A 298 24.71 18.82 10.80
C SER A 298 25.14 19.54 9.54
N ALA A 299 24.65 20.77 9.40
CA ALA A 299 25.03 21.71 8.35
C ALA A 299 24.97 23.16 8.86
N SER A 300 25.73 24.05 8.22
CA SER A 300 25.68 25.50 8.45
C SER A 300 24.58 26.22 7.68
N SER A 301 23.84 25.49 6.83
CA SER A 301 22.69 26.00 6.07
C SER A 301 21.62 24.91 5.93
N ILE A 302 20.37 25.31 5.74
CA ILE A 302 19.25 24.37 5.56
C ILE A 302 19.39 23.48 4.30
N ASN A 303 20.21 23.89 3.33
CA ASN A 303 20.43 23.16 2.07
C ASN A 303 21.75 22.36 2.08
N GLY A 304 22.44 22.25 3.22
CA GLY A 304 23.72 21.55 3.33
C GLY A 304 24.94 22.43 3.02
N PRO A 305 26.13 21.85 2.79
CA PRO A 305 26.40 20.40 2.78
C PRO A 305 26.20 19.78 4.16
N TRP A 306 25.57 18.60 4.18
CA TRP A 306 25.31 17.84 5.40
C TRP A 306 26.48 16.90 5.70
N GLY A 307 26.92 16.85 6.94
CA GLY A 307 27.97 15.96 7.41
C GLY A 307 27.52 15.15 8.63
N ASN A 308 27.97 13.90 8.70
CA ASN A 308 27.68 13.02 9.85
C ASN A 308 28.34 13.54 11.12
N ILE A 309 27.60 13.44 12.23
CA ILE A 309 28.11 13.63 13.58
C ILE A 309 28.42 12.25 14.15
N ASP A 310 29.65 12.07 14.62
CA ASP A 310 30.04 10.86 15.33
C ASP A 310 29.36 10.83 16.71
N GLY A 311 28.43 9.89 16.89
CA GLY A 311 27.69 9.74 18.13
C GLY A 311 26.69 8.58 18.09
N VAL A 312 26.21 8.17 19.26
CA VAL A 312 25.13 7.19 19.41
C VAL A 312 23.97 7.82 20.13
N SER A 313 22.74 7.44 19.79
CA SER A 313 21.56 7.95 20.45
C SER A 313 21.35 7.29 21.83
N PRO A 314 20.97 8.05 22.89
CA PRO A 314 20.86 9.51 22.93
C PRO A 314 22.22 10.19 23.05
N LEU A 315 22.43 11.26 22.28
CA LEU A 315 23.63 12.08 22.32
C LEU A 315 23.42 13.24 23.29
N VAL A 316 24.32 13.40 24.25
CA VAL A 316 24.32 14.54 25.19
C VAL A 316 25.39 15.53 24.78
N ILE A 317 24.98 16.77 24.58
CA ILE A 317 25.85 17.89 24.18
C ILE A 317 25.70 19.04 25.18
N GLN A 318 26.77 19.78 25.44
CA GLN A 318 26.65 21.00 26.23
C GLN A 318 26.06 22.10 25.34
N ALA A 319 25.15 22.90 25.88
CA ALA A 319 24.46 23.92 25.09
C ALA A 319 25.42 25.02 24.57
N ASP A 320 26.56 25.23 25.23
CA ASP A 320 27.61 26.17 24.83
C ASP A 320 28.55 25.62 23.75
N ASP A 321 28.56 24.30 23.52
CA ASP A 321 29.28 23.67 22.40
C ASP A 321 28.52 23.84 21.06
N MET A 322 27.23 24.15 21.10
CA MET A 322 26.41 24.36 19.89
C MET A 322 26.66 25.75 19.31
N LYS A 323 27.07 25.82 18.04
CA LYS A 323 27.12 27.10 17.33
C LYS A 323 25.69 27.53 17.03
N GLY A 324 25.35 28.78 17.33
CA GLY A 324 23.99 29.35 17.17
C GLY A 324 23.43 29.41 15.75
N SER A 325 24.01 28.70 14.78
CA SER A 325 23.60 28.62 13.37
C SER A 325 23.76 27.21 12.76
N GLU A 326 23.79 26.16 13.57
CA GLU A 326 23.85 24.77 13.08
C GLU A 326 22.45 24.17 12.97
N PHE A 327 22.17 23.54 11.82
CA PHE A 327 20.96 22.76 11.57
C PHE A 327 21.28 21.29 11.80
N PHE A 328 20.34 20.54 12.36
CA PHE A 328 20.46 19.11 12.59
C PHE A 328 19.34 18.36 11.89
N ARG A 329 19.66 17.18 11.35
CA ARG A 329 18.68 16.23 10.83
C ARG A 329 19.11 14.82 11.17
N ALA A 330 18.16 13.91 11.25
CA ALA A 330 18.44 12.49 11.24
C ALA A 330 18.33 11.98 9.78
N GLU A 331 19.20 11.06 9.39
CA GLU A 331 19.19 10.40 8.09
C GLU A 331 19.04 8.89 8.29
N LYS A 332 18.21 8.26 7.44
CA LYS A 332 18.01 6.82 7.43
C LYS A 332 19.33 6.14 7.06
N GLN A 333 19.75 5.14 7.85
CA GLN A 333 20.83 4.24 7.46
C GLN A 333 20.32 3.12 6.58
#